data_AF-A0A453CSL2-F1
#
_entry.id   AF-A0A453CSL2-F1
#
_cell.length_a   1.000
_cell.length_b   1.000
_cell.length_c   1.000
_cell.angle_alpha   90.00
_cell.angle_beta   90.00
_cell.angle_gamma   90.00
#
_symmetry.space_group_name_H-M   'P 1'
#
loop_
_entity.id
_entity.type
_entity.pdbx_description
1 polymer ?
#
loop_
_entity_poly.entity_id
_entity_poly.type
_entity_poly.pdbx_seq_one_letter_code
_entity_poly.pdbx_strand_id
1 'polypeptide(L)'
;MVHYDGSEATAKCHGGDEVAVTLTFTSTVVPALPLQEHRLPLSNLDLILPPIDVSVFFCYAAGDDYAAAGTGSLPASTLKAALAKVLVAYYPLAGEVVANAAGEPELLCSGRGVDFAEAAADGVELRELRLGLPDESVERLVPKKKSGVMSVQVTKFKCGGAVVGCTFDHRVCDAYSFNMFLVAWAAAARGTSIPLPPSFNRSFLAPSSPPPSCTAGTLADRLFVPVSLVPPPPATAAPPTAFNRIYHVAAADVAALQASAGPGRTKLEAFTAHLWQLYSRAATPRQDSCCMGVVVDGRGRLRPDGAMRPYFGNVLTIPYGAFGAADLRDMALADVADDVHRWVAEAATGEHFQGLVDWVEAQRPEPTVARAYIGGGDDDGSEGETASCVVSSGLRLPFGEVDFGWGRPAFASYHFPWPGGAGYVMPMPSARGGGDWVVYVHAAPEVVKVMEQEPTVFRAPVSSDIFG
;
A
#
# COMPACT_ATOMS: atom_id res chain seq x y z
N MET A 1 -31.51 13.16 2.94
CA MET A 1 -32.16 11.87 3.25
C MET A 1 -32.21 11.09 1.96
N VAL A 2 -31.22 10.24 1.71
CA VAL A 2 -31.12 9.44 0.50
C VAL A 2 -31.48 8.01 0.89
N HIS A 3 -32.55 7.49 0.28
CA HIS A 3 -32.92 6.08 0.39
C HIS A 3 -31.79 5.24 -0.21
N TYR A 4 -31.23 4.32 0.58
CA TYR A 4 -30.30 3.30 0.11
C TYR A 4 -31.09 2.00 -0.09
N ASP A 5 -30.92 1.39 -1.26
CA ASP A 5 -31.41 0.06 -1.56
C ASP A 5 -30.56 -0.94 -0.77
N GLY A 6 -31.22 -1.79 0.02
CA GLY A 6 -30.59 -2.70 0.99
C GLY A 6 -29.91 -3.88 0.31
N SER A 7 -28.80 -3.66 -0.38
CA SER A 7 -28.00 -4.77 -0.89
C SER A 7 -27.26 -5.47 0.25
N GLU A 8 -27.84 -6.56 0.73
CA GLU A 8 -27.13 -7.60 1.47
C GLU A 8 -25.93 -8.07 0.64
N ALA A 9 -24.77 -8.14 1.27
CA ALA A 9 -23.54 -8.44 0.56
C ALA A 9 -22.63 -9.32 1.45
N THR A 10 -22.22 -10.48 0.92
CA THR A 10 -21.63 -11.64 1.61
C THR A 10 -20.10 -11.87 1.46
N ALA A 11 -19.28 -11.69 2.49
CA ALA A 11 -17.90 -12.22 2.59
C ALA A 11 -17.94 -13.75 2.83
N LYS A 12 -16.83 -14.49 2.96
CA LYS A 12 -16.85 -15.95 3.27
C LYS A 12 -15.96 -16.36 4.45
N CYS A 13 -16.45 -17.32 5.24
CA CYS A 13 -15.77 -17.95 6.37
C CYS A 13 -15.00 -19.23 5.99
N HIS A 14 -14.15 -19.71 6.91
CA HIS A 14 -13.73 -21.12 6.90
C HIS A 14 -14.97 -22.05 6.89
N GLY A 15 -15.17 -22.80 5.80
CA GLY A 15 -16.35 -23.66 5.58
C GLY A 15 -17.21 -23.28 4.38
N GLY A 16 -17.00 -22.10 3.78
CA GLY A 16 -17.72 -21.65 2.59
C GLY A 16 -19.00 -20.85 2.85
N ASP A 17 -19.38 -20.69 4.13
CA ASP A 17 -20.53 -19.90 4.55
C ASP A 17 -20.30 -18.40 4.32
N GLU A 18 -21.36 -17.72 3.88
CA GLU A 18 -21.37 -16.31 3.55
C GLU A 18 -21.46 -15.41 4.80
N VAL A 19 -20.43 -14.60 5.06
CA VAL A 19 -20.38 -13.50 6.02
C VAL A 19 -21.18 -12.31 5.51
N ALA A 20 -22.42 -12.15 5.92
CA ALA A 20 -23.12 -10.89 5.70
C ALA A 20 -22.43 -9.77 6.51
N VAL A 21 -21.81 -8.80 5.82
CA VAL A 21 -21.36 -7.54 6.45
C VAL A 21 -22.44 -6.50 6.19
N THR A 22 -23.16 -6.12 7.23
CA THR A 22 -24.27 -5.18 7.12
C THR A 22 -23.84 -3.80 7.59
N LEU A 23 -23.95 -2.81 6.70
CA LEU A 23 -23.77 -1.41 7.08
C LEU A 23 -24.90 -1.00 8.02
N THR A 24 -24.55 -0.54 9.21
CA THR A 24 -25.51 -0.13 10.25
C THR A 24 -25.68 1.37 10.29
N PHE A 25 -24.61 2.13 10.03
CA PHE A 25 -24.65 3.58 10.06
C PHE A 25 -23.55 4.20 9.19
N THR A 26 -23.87 5.31 8.52
CA THR A 26 -22.90 6.09 7.73
C THR A 26 -22.96 7.55 8.12
N SER A 27 -21.81 8.19 8.21
CA SER A 27 -21.68 9.61 8.53
C SER A 27 -20.44 10.21 7.88
N THR A 28 -20.36 11.52 7.81
CA THR A 28 -19.13 12.23 7.45
C THR A 28 -18.52 12.85 8.70
N VAL A 29 -17.26 12.54 8.97
CA VAL A 29 -16.50 13.11 10.08
C VAL A 29 -15.72 14.32 9.58
N VAL A 30 -16.10 15.50 10.02
CA VAL A 30 -15.45 16.76 9.67
C VAL A 30 -14.36 17.11 10.70
N PRO A 31 -13.36 17.94 10.33
CA PRO A 31 -12.38 18.47 11.28
C PRO A 31 -13.06 19.16 12.48
N ALA A 32 -12.49 18.99 13.67
CA ALA A 32 -13.05 19.52 14.92
C ALA A 32 -12.98 21.06 15.02
N LEU A 33 -12.17 21.70 14.18
CA LEU A 33 -12.05 23.14 14.07
C LEU A 33 -12.34 23.57 12.62
N PRO A 34 -12.97 24.73 12.40
CA PRO A 34 -13.16 25.28 11.06
C PRO A 34 -11.82 25.39 10.33
N LEU A 35 -11.81 24.95 9.07
CA LEU A 35 -10.66 25.10 8.19
C LEU A 35 -10.97 26.14 7.12
N GLN A 36 -9.97 26.98 6.81
CA GLN A 36 -10.05 27.85 5.66
C GLN A 36 -9.87 27.01 4.39
N GLU A 37 -10.84 27.10 3.49
CA GLU A 37 -10.72 26.49 2.18
C GLU A 37 -9.52 27.09 1.43
N HIS A 38 -8.65 26.21 0.94
CA HIS A 38 -7.53 26.58 0.09
C HIS A 38 -7.14 25.40 -0.81
N ARG A 39 -6.37 25.70 -1.84
CA ARG A 39 -5.78 24.68 -2.72
C ARG A 39 -4.35 24.41 -2.28
N LEU A 40 -4.02 23.13 -2.16
CA LEU A 40 -2.67 22.65 -1.86
C LEU A 40 -2.15 21.93 -3.11
N PRO A 41 -1.06 22.40 -3.74
CA PRO A 41 -0.50 21.71 -4.89
C PRO A 41 0.06 20.34 -4.48
N LEU A 42 -0.09 19.38 -5.39
CA LEU A 42 0.67 18.14 -5.35
C LEU A 42 2.12 18.42 -5.74
N SER A 43 3.06 17.67 -5.14
CA SER A 43 4.46 17.73 -5.55
C SER A 43 4.70 16.93 -6.82
N ASN A 44 5.83 17.15 -7.48
CA ASN A 44 6.26 16.37 -8.64
C ASN A 44 6.26 14.85 -8.35
N LEU A 45 6.65 14.43 -7.14
CA LEU A 45 6.65 13.01 -6.75
C LEU A 45 5.26 12.46 -6.39
N ASP A 46 4.24 13.32 -6.21
CA ASP A 46 2.85 12.88 -6.10
C ASP A 46 2.25 12.62 -7.51
N LEU A 47 2.74 13.34 -8.53
CA LEU A 47 2.23 13.27 -9.91
C LEU A 47 2.71 12.05 -10.71
N ILE A 48 3.70 11.30 -10.22
CA ILE A 48 4.18 10.04 -10.84
C ILE A 48 3.32 8.83 -10.49
N LEU A 49 2.33 9.00 -9.60
CA LEU A 49 1.50 7.93 -9.11
C LEU A 49 0.11 7.97 -9.76
N PRO A 50 -0.37 6.84 -10.28
CA PRO A 50 -1.72 6.77 -10.83
C PRO A 50 -2.78 7.00 -9.73
N PRO A 51 -4.02 7.37 -10.13
CA PRO A 51 -5.15 7.55 -9.20
C PRO A 51 -5.63 6.20 -8.66
N ILE A 52 -4.88 5.63 -7.71
CA ILE A 52 -5.16 4.35 -7.07
C ILE A 52 -5.61 4.59 -5.63
N ASP A 53 -6.69 3.91 -5.25
CA ASP A 53 -7.11 3.82 -3.86
C ASP A 53 -6.40 2.65 -3.17
N VAL A 54 -5.73 2.93 -2.05
CA VAL A 54 -5.04 1.93 -1.25
C VAL A 54 -5.77 1.72 0.07
N SER A 55 -6.05 0.46 0.40
CA SER A 55 -6.70 0.10 1.65
C SER A 55 -5.78 -0.66 2.60
N VAL A 56 -5.88 -0.30 3.88
CA VAL A 56 -5.25 -0.97 5.02
C VAL A 56 -6.31 -1.33 6.04
N PHE A 57 -6.18 -2.48 6.69
CA PHE A 57 -7.12 -2.92 7.72
C PHE A 57 -6.40 -3.47 8.95
N PHE A 58 -7.03 -3.29 10.11
CA PHE A 58 -6.53 -3.71 11.41
C PHE A 58 -7.60 -4.53 12.12
N CYS A 59 -7.27 -5.76 12.48
CA CYS A 59 -8.12 -6.68 13.24
C CYS A 59 -7.79 -6.58 14.73
N TYR A 60 -8.77 -6.25 15.56
CA TYR A 60 -8.66 -6.18 17.01
C TYR A 60 -9.45 -7.34 17.61
N ALA A 61 -8.76 -8.20 18.37
CA ALA A 61 -9.41 -9.25 19.14
C ALA A 61 -10.27 -8.65 20.25
N ALA A 62 -11.26 -9.42 20.73
CA ALA A 62 -11.98 -9.04 21.93
C ALA A 62 -11.03 -9.15 23.14
N GLY A 63 -10.79 -8.05 23.85
CA GLY A 63 -9.95 -8.08 25.05
C GLY A 63 -10.68 -8.62 26.28
N ASP A 64 -9.98 -9.37 27.13
CA ASP A 64 -10.52 -9.92 28.40
C ASP A 64 -11.02 -8.81 29.34
N ASP A 65 -10.29 -7.69 29.44
CA ASP A 65 -10.69 -6.52 30.25
C ASP A 65 -11.94 -5.80 29.71
N TYR A 66 -12.18 -5.88 28.39
CA TYR A 66 -13.34 -5.27 27.73
C TYR A 66 -14.60 -6.13 27.81
N ALA A 67 -14.44 -7.45 27.85
CA ALA A 67 -15.53 -8.38 28.12
C ALA A 67 -16.04 -8.25 29.58
N ALA A 68 -15.14 -7.98 30.54
CA ALA A 68 -15.47 -7.85 31.95
C ALA A 68 -16.23 -6.55 32.30
N ALA A 69 -16.05 -5.46 31.53
CA ALA A 69 -16.70 -4.17 31.79
C ALA A 69 -18.14 -4.07 31.25
N GLY A 70 -18.66 -5.08 30.54
CA GLY A 70 -19.99 -5.04 29.90
C GLY A 70 -20.11 -4.04 28.74
N THR A 71 -19.01 -3.36 28.38
CA THR A 71 -18.92 -2.39 27.28
C THR A 71 -18.05 -2.98 26.18
N GLY A 72 -18.60 -3.92 25.41
CA GLY A 72 -17.92 -4.50 24.24
C GLY A 72 -17.47 -3.40 23.26
N SER A 73 -16.17 -3.37 22.95
CA SER A 73 -15.46 -2.37 22.14
C SER A 73 -15.61 -0.90 22.60
N LEU A 74 -14.56 -0.07 22.42
CA LEU A 74 -14.77 1.39 22.40
C LEU A 74 -15.86 1.69 21.35
N PRO A 75 -16.74 2.65 21.65
CA PRO A 75 -17.77 3.02 20.69
C PRO A 75 -17.14 3.66 19.45
N ALA A 76 -17.76 3.48 18.28
CA ALA A 76 -17.34 4.17 17.06
C ALA A 76 -17.34 5.70 17.23
N SER A 77 -18.12 6.24 18.18
CA SER A 77 -18.09 7.66 18.54
C SER A 77 -16.72 8.12 19.05
N THR A 78 -15.96 7.29 19.78
CA THR A 78 -14.59 7.61 20.19
C THR A 78 -13.67 7.74 18.99
N LEU A 79 -13.75 6.79 18.05
CA LEU A 79 -12.97 6.83 16.81
C LEU A 79 -13.31 8.07 15.97
N LYS A 80 -14.59 8.40 15.84
CA LYS A 80 -15.06 9.60 15.11
C LYS A 80 -14.58 10.89 15.76
N ALA A 81 -14.68 11.00 17.09
CA ALA A 81 -14.21 12.19 17.81
C ALA A 81 -12.69 12.37 17.69
N ALA A 82 -11.93 11.28 17.81
CA ALA A 82 -10.49 11.28 17.62
C ALA A 82 -10.11 11.65 16.18
N LEU A 83 -10.83 11.12 15.19
CA LEU A 83 -10.63 11.42 13.77
C LEU A 83 -10.87 12.91 13.52
N ALA A 84 -12.00 13.46 13.96
CA ALA A 84 -12.30 14.89 13.84
C ALA A 84 -11.17 15.77 14.41
N LYS A 85 -10.62 15.39 15.58
CA LYS A 85 -9.51 16.12 16.21
C LYS A 85 -8.23 16.08 15.37
N VAL A 86 -7.86 14.93 14.82
CA VAL A 86 -6.62 14.74 14.06
C VAL A 86 -6.71 15.35 12.66
N LEU A 87 -7.90 15.38 12.05
CA LEU A 87 -8.13 16.01 10.75
C LEU A 87 -7.88 17.52 10.74
N VAL A 88 -7.71 18.18 11.89
CA VAL A 88 -7.22 19.57 11.94
C VAL A 88 -5.77 19.66 11.46
N ALA A 89 -4.91 18.76 11.93
CA ALA A 89 -3.50 18.73 11.55
C ALA A 89 -3.27 17.98 10.23
N TYR A 90 -4.09 16.95 9.96
CA TYR A 90 -4.06 16.15 8.74
C TYR A 90 -5.14 16.58 7.75
N TYR A 91 -5.37 17.88 7.65
CA TYR A 91 -6.46 18.48 6.88
C TYR A 91 -6.58 18.04 5.43
N PRO A 92 -5.50 17.67 4.68
CA PRO A 92 -5.68 17.21 3.31
C PRO A 92 -6.47 15.90 3.21
N LEU A 93 -6.46 15.06 4.25
CA LEU A 93 -7.26 13.83 4.28
C LEU A 93 -8.77 14.11 4.36
N ALA A 94 -9.17 15.31 4.81
CA ALA A 94 -10.55 15.79 4.82
C ALA A 94 -10.93 16.58 3.55
N GLY A 95 -10.05 16.62 2.55
CA GLY A 95 -10.25 17.34 1.30
C GLY A 95 -10.69 16.45 0.14
N GLU A 96 -10.49 16.98 -1.06
CA GLU A 96 -10.81 16.32 -2.34
C GLU A 96 -9.68 16.55 -3.35
N VAL A 97 -9.40 15.56 -4.19
CA VAL A 97 -8.52 15.76 -5.35
C VAL A 97 -9.37 16.33 -6.49
N VAL A 98 -9.00 17.51 -6.97
CA VAL A 98 -9.67 18.24 -8.05
C VAL A 98 -8.68 18.56 -9.16
N ALA A 99 -9.16 18.88 -10.36
CA ALA A 99 -8.29 19.36 -11.43
C ALA A 99 -8.00 20.86 -11.27
N ASN A 100 -6.75 21.24 -11.52
CA ASN A 100 -6.34 22.64 -11.66
C ASN A 100 -6.65 23.18 -13.07
N ALA A 101 -6.29 24.44 -13.34
CA ALA A 101 -6.52 25.06 -14.65
C ALA A 101 -5.79 24.38 -15.83
N ALA A 102 -4.70 23.65 -15.56
CA ALA A 102 -3.94 22.86 -16.53
C ALA A 102 -4.43 21.40 -16.62
N GLY A 103 -5.45 21.02 -15.85
CA GLY A 103 -5.97 19.65 -15.79
C GLY A 103 -5.21 18.70 -14.86
N GLU A 104 -4.19 19.19 -14.14
CA GLU A 104 -3.42 18.37 -13.20
C GLU A 104 -4.17 18.21 -11.87
N PRO A 105 -3.99 17.09 -11.15
CA PRO A 105 -4.57 16.92 -9.84
C PRO A 105 -3.96 17.88 -8.81
N GLU A 106 -4.82 18.53 -8.03
CA GLU A 106 -4.46 19.32 -6.85
C GLU A 106 -5.44 19.04 -5.71
N LEU A 107 -5.06 19.38 -4.48
CA LEU A 107 -5.91 19.15 -3.31
C LEU A 107 -6.75 20.38 -2.99
N LEU A 108 -8.07 20.23 -3.03
CA LEU A 108 -9.00 21.19 -2.44
C LEU A 108 -9.17 20.85 -0.96
N CYS A 109 -8.53 21.62 -0.09
CA CYS A 109 -8.62 21.49 1.36
C CYS A 109 -9.83 22.26 1.91
N SER A 110 -11.04 21.80 1.58
CA SER A 110 -12.31 22.42 1.98
C SER A 110 -12.81 21.99 3.37
N GLY A 111 -12.18 20.97 3.97
CA GLY A 111 -12.68 20.37 5.21
C GLY A 111 -13.98 19.57 5.02
N ARG A 112 -14.28 19.10 3.79
CA ARG A 112 -15.41 18.21 3.44
C ARG A 112 -15.62 17.10 4.47
N GLY A 113 -14.51 16.54 4.97
CA GLY A 113 -14.50 15.48 5.96
C GLY A 113 -14.18 14.12 5.35
N VAL A 114 -14.29 13.09 6.19
CA VAL A 114 -13.99 11.69 5.87
C VAL A 114 -15.27 10.88 6.00
N ASP A 115 -15.57 10.10 4.97
CA ASP A 115 -16.73 9.20 5.03
C ASP A 115 -16.44 8.07 6.02
N PHE A 116 -17.34 7.85 6.96
CA PHE A 116 -17.19 6.90 8.05
C PHE A 116 -18.39 5.97 8.11
N ALA A 117 -18.13 4.68 7.89
CA ALA A 117 -19.10 3.61 7.96
C ALA A 117 -18.93 2.78 9.25
N GLU A 118 -20.05 2.45 9.86
CA GLU A 118 -20.16 1.42 10.90
C GLU A 118 -20.88 0.22 10.28
N ALA A 119 -20.36 -0.97 10.56
CA ALA A 119 -20.90 -2.22 10.05
C ALA A 119 -20.90 -3.29 11.15
N ALA A 120 -21.73 -4.32 10.96
CA ALA A 120 -21.80 -5.48 11.82
C ALA A 120 -21.72 -6.77 10.99
N ALA A 121 -21.06 -7.78 11.57
CA ALA A 121 -20.92 -9.13 11.05
C ALA A 121 -21.41 -10.13 12.13
N ASP A 122 -22.70 -10.04 12.46
CA ASP A 122 -23.30 -10.70 13.63
C ASP A 122 -23.36 -12.24 13.54
N GLY A 123 -23.17 -12.80 12.34
CA GLY A 123 -23.15 -14.26 12.12
C GLY A 123 -21.79 -14.92 12.34
N VAL A 124 -20.69 -14.15 12.42
CA VAL A 124 -19.31 -14.66 12.32
C VAL A 124 -18.40 -14.11 13.43
N GLU A 125 -17.50 -14.94 13.94
CA GLU A 125 -16.40 -14.49 14.80
C GLU A 125 -15.21 -14.05 13.95
N LEU A 126 -14.47 -13.06 14.43
CA LEU A 126 -13.29 -12.54 13.73
C LEU A 126 -12.27 -13.66 13.36
N ARG A 127 -12.13 -14.68 14.21
CA ARG A 127 -11.25 -15.85 13.97
C ARG A 127 -11.75 -16.80 12.88
N GLU A 128 -13.00 -16.70 12.45
CA GLU A 128 -13.54 -17.54 11.37
C GLU A 128 -13.22 -16.95 9.98
N LEU A 129 -12.68 -15.72 9.92
CA LEU A 129 -12.27 -15.08 8.68
C LEU A 129 -11.07 -15.79 8.04
N ARG A 130 -11.15 -15.99 6.72
CA ARG A 130 -10.07 -16.52 5.90
C ARG A 130 -9.10 -15.41 5.52
N LEU A 131 -8.36 -14.86 6.49
CA LEU A 131 -7.46 -13.70 6.26
C LEU A 131 -6.41 -13.93 5.16
N GLY A 132 -6.03 -15.19 4.87
CA GLY A 132 -5.16 -15.54 3.74
C GLY A 132 -5.78 -15.32 2.35
N LEU A 133 -7.10 -15.20 2.26
CA LEU A 133 -7.89 -14.99 1.04
C LEU A 133 -8.69 -13.70 1.15
N PRO A 134 -8.03 -12.54 0.99
CA PRO A 134 -8.67 -11.24 1.16
C PRO A 134 -9.80 -10.97 0.16
N ASP A 135 -9.76 -11.55 -1.04
CA ASP A 135 -10.86 -11.47 -2.04
C ASP A 135 -12.18 -12.01 -1.50
N GLU A 136 -12.12 -13.03 -0.63
CA GLU A 136 -13.31 -13.65 -0.07
C GLU A 136 -13.75 -12.99 1.24
N SER A 137 -12.79 -12.53 2.06
CA SER A 137 -13.04 -12.20 3.47
C SER A 137 -12.79 -10.74 3.85
N VAL A 138 -11.91 -10.03 3.14
CA VAL A 138 -11.42 -8.68 3.51
C VAL A 138 -11.98 -7.59 2.62
N GLU A 139 -12.32 -7.87 1.35
CA GLU A 139 -12.80 -6.85 0.40
C GLU A 139 -13.98 -6.01 0.96
N ARG A 140 -14.82 -6.63 1.80
CA ARG A 140 -16.00 -5.99 2.42
C ARG A 140 -15.72 -5.34 3.78
N LEU A 141 -14.52 -5.54 4.32
CA LEU A 141 -14.06 -4.99 5.60
C LEU A 141 -13.25 -3.70 5.43
N VAL A 142 -12.87 -3.38 4.19
CA VAL A 142 -12.30 -2.08 3.80
C VAL A 142 -13.35 -1.22 3.08
N PRO A 143 -13.40 0.10 3.33
CA PRO A 143 -14.39 0.96 2.71
C PRO A 143 -14.09 1.16 1.22
N LYS A 144 -15.10 1.04 0.35
CA LYS A 144 -14.99 1.51 -1.04
C LYS A 144 -15.13 3.04 -1.04
N LYS A 145 -14.04 3.76 -1.29
CA LYS A 145 -14.03 5.23 -1.30
C LYS A 145 -14.87 5.75 -2.48
N LYS A 146 -15.93 6.50 -2.18
CA LYS A 146 -16.83 7.09 -3.20
C LYS A 146 -16.43 8.50 -3.59
N SER A 147 -15.92 9.28 -2.64
CA SER A 147 -15.47 10.66 -2.81
C SER A 147 -14.45 11.03 -1.73
N GLY A 148 -13.87 12.23 -1.84
CA GLY A 148 -12.85 12.69 -0.92
C GLY A 148 -11.51 11.97 -1.07
N VAL A 149 -10.59 12.29 -0.16
CA VAL A 149 -9.26 11.68 -0.11
C VAL A 149 -9.25 10.35 0.64
N MET A 150 -10.07 10.19 1.68
CA MET A 150 -10.09 8.98 2.52
C MET A 150 -11.51 8.58 2.95
N SER A 151 -11.68 7.29 3.21
CA SER A 151 -12.86 6.72 3.89
C SER A 151 -12.43 5.73 4.98
N VAL A 152 -13.28 5.56 5.99
CA VAL A 152 -13.07 4.66 7.14
C VAL A 152 -14.28 3.74 7.30
N GLN A 153 -14.05 2.48 7.62
CA GLN A 153 -15.08 1.54 8.05
C GLN A 153 -14.67 0.85 9.35
N VAL A 154 -15.62 0.69 10.26
CA VAL A 154 -15.48 -0.11 11.47
C VAL A 154 -16.51 -1.23 11.44
N THR A 155 -16.05 -2.48 11.33
CA THR A 155 -16.92 -3.67 11.31
C THR A 155 -16.79 -4.41 12.63
N LYS A 156 -17.89 -4.55 13.38
CA LYS A 156 -17.94 -5.32 14.63
C LYS A 156 -18.38 -6.77 14.37
N PHE A 157 -17.83 -7.71 15.12
CA PHE A 157 -18.09 -9.15 15.00
C PHE A 157 -18.82 -9.69 16.24
N LYS A 158 -19.50 -10.83 16.13
CA LYS A 158 -20.29 -11.42 17.23
C LYS A 158 -19.47 -11.74 18.48
N CYS A 159 -18.17 -12.01 18.31
CA CYS A 159 -17.24 -12.26 19.40
C CYS A 159 -16.80 -11.00 20.15
N GLY A 160 -17.25 -9.80 19.73
CA GLY A 160 -16.81 -8.52 20.30
C GLY A 160 -15.53 -7.94 19.68
N GLY A 161 -14.86 -8.71 18.81
CA GLY A 161 -13.75 -8.21 17.99
C GLY A 161 -14.21 -7.21 16.92
N ALA A 162 -13.26 -6.47 16.36
CA ALA A 162 -13.55 -5.47 15.34
C ALA A 162 -12.47 -5.39 14.26
N VAL A 163 -12.86 -4.96 13.06
CA VAL A 163 -11.94 -4.56 12.00
C VAL A 163 -12.09 -3.06 11.73
N VAL A 164 -10.97 -2.35 11.70
CA VAL A 164 -10.89 -0.95 11.24
C VAL A 164 -10.22 -0.95 9.87
N GLY A 165 -10.98 -0.66 8.83
CA GLY A 165 -10.51 -0.49 7.46
C GLY A 165 -10.40 0.99 7.09
N CYS A 166 -9.31 1.38 6.44
CA CYS A 166 -9.13 2.69 5.84
C CYS A 166 -8.81 2.54 4.36
N THR A 167 -9.37 3.40 3.52
CA THR A 167 -9.03 3.50 2.09
C THR A 167 -8.72 4.94 1.74
N PHE A 168 -7.59 5.20 1.10
CA PHE A 168 -7.12 6.55 0.78
C PHE A 168 -6.57 6.65 -0.65
N ASP A 169 -6.64 7.84 -1.23
CA ASP A 169 -6.10 8.16 -2.56
C ASP A 169 -4.58 8.27 -2.49
N HIS A 170 -3.87 7.36 -3.17
CA HIS A 170 -2.41 7.23 -3.10
C HIS A 170 -1.68 8.45 -3.70
N ARG A 171 -2.34 9.28 -4.52
CA ARG A 171 -1.76 10.55 -5.01
C ARG A 171 -1.53 11.55 -3.88
N VAL A 172 -2.19 11.38 -2.74
CA VAL A 172 -2.12 12.33 -1.61
C VAL A 172 -1.01 11.98 -0.64
N CYS A 173 -0.75 10.68 -0.44
CA CYS A 173 0.28 10.22 0.48
C CYS A 173 0.73 8.79 0.22
N ASP A 174 1.99 8.51 0.54
CA ASP A 174 2.53 7.16 0.63
C ASP A 174 2.20 6.51 1.99
N ALA A 175 2.53 5.22 2.12
CA ALA A 175 2.32 4.46 3.35
C ALA A 175 3.06 5.05 4.57
N TYR A 176 4.25 5.65 4.38
CA TYR A 176 4.97 6.31 5.49
C TYR A 176 4.14 7.46 6.06
N SER A 177 3.59 8.29 5.17
CA SER A 177 2.76 9.44 5.54
C SER A 177 1.43 9.00 6.15
N PHE A 178 0.80 7.96 5.60
CA PHE A 178 -0.42 7.39 6.15
C PHE A 178 -0.20 6.80 7.55
N ASN A 179 0.96 6.18 7.81
CA ASN A 179 1.33 5.68 9.14
C ASN A 179 1.41 6.79 10.19
N MET A 180 1.91 7.99 9.83
CA MET A 180 1.91 9.14 10.74
C MET A 180 0.48 9.49 11.18
N PHE A 181 -0.46 9.50 10.24
CA PHE A 181 -1.88 9.74 10.50
C PHE A 181 -2.47 8.67 11.43
N LEU A 182 -2.23 7.38 11.15
CA LEU A 182 -2.75 6.27 11.95
C LEU A 182 -2.30 6.35 13.42
N VAL A 183 -1.02 6.64 13.65
CA VAL A 183 -0.47 6.81 15.00
C VAL A 183 -1.10 8.01 15.70
N ALA A 184 -1.25 9.14 15.01
CA ALA A 184 -1.90 10.32 15.57
C ALA A 184 -3.37 10.08 15.92
N TRP A 185 -4.09 9.37 15.06
CA TRP A 185 -5.49 9.02 15.28
C TRP A 185 -5.66 8.07 16.47
N ALA A 186 -4.81 7.04 16.58
CA ALA A 186 -4.80 6.13 17.72
C ALA A 186 -4.46 6.85 19.03
N ALA A 187 -3.43 7.71 19.03
CA ALA A 187 -3.06 8.50 20.19
C ALA A 187 -4.20 9.43 20.66
N ALA A 188 -4.91 10.05 19.72
CA ALA A 188 -6.07 10.89 20.00
C ALA A 188 -7.25 10.09 20.58
N ALA A 189 -7.51 8.87 20.08
CA ALA A 189 -8.56 8.00 20.58
C ALA A 189 -8.33 7.55 22.04
N ARG A 190 -7.06 7.32 22.41
CA ARG A 190 -6.67 7.03 23.80
C ARG A 190 -6.66 8.26 24.72
N GLY A 191 -6.88 9.46 24.18
CA GLY A 191 -6.71 10.71 24.93
C GLY A 191 -5.26 11.00 25.35
N THR A 192 -4.28 10.38 24.67
CA THR A 192 -2.85 10.55 24.94
C THR A 192 -2.24 11.70 24.13
N SER A 193 -0.95 11.98 24.33
CA SER A 193 -0.24 13.00 23.57
C SER A 193 -0.22 12.64 22.09
N ILE A 194 -0.83 13.49 21.25
CA ILE A 194 -0.82 13.34 19.80
C ILE A 194 0.59 13.71 19.30
N PRO A 195 1.20 12.93 18.40
CA PRO A 195 2.47 13.28 17.76
C PRO A 195 2.42 14.66 17.12
N LEU A 196 3.60 15.21 16.85
CA LEU A 196 3.72 16.50 16.17
C LEU A 196 2.97 16.50 14.83
N PRO A 197 2.36 17.63 14.44
CA PRO A 197 1.68 17.76 13.16
C PRO A 197 2.59 17.42 11.97
N PRO A 198 2.02 16.88 10.87
CA PRO A 198 2.74 16.69 9.63
C PRO A 198 3.15 18.03 9.01
N SER A 199 4.15 17.99 8.14
CA SER A 199 4.58 19.10 7.31
C SER A 199 4.08 18.89 5.87
N PHE A 200 3.39 19.89 5.34
CA PHE A 200 3.01 19.96 3.92
C PHE A 200 3.93 20.89 3.13
N ASN A 201 5.16 21.10 3.61
CA ASN A 201 6.11 21.99 2.97
C ASN A 201 6.64 21.40 1.65
N ARG A 202 5.97 21.72 0.53
CA ARG A 202 6.34 21.20 -0.80
C ARG A 202 7.68 21.73 -1.32
N SER A 203 8.29 22.74 -0.68
CA SER A 203 9.61 23.25 -1.07
C SER A 203 10.76 22.23 -0.92
N PHE A 204 10.58 21.18 -0.11
CA PHE A 204 11.53 20.07 -0.05
C PHE A 204 11.69 19.33 -1.39
N LEU A 205 10.69 19.43 -2.26
CA LEU A 205 10.63 18.81 -3.59
C LEU A 205 10.48 19.89 -4.68
N ALA A 206 11.07 21.06 -4.46
CA ALA A 206 11.10 22.09 -5.48
C ALA A 206 12.01 21.67 -6.65
N PRO A 207 11.63 21.94 -7.90
CA PRO A 207 12.54 21.79 -9.03
C PRO A 207 13.78 22.66 -8.90
N SER A 208 14.87 22.22 -9.52
CA SER A 208 16.14 22.95 -9.57
C SER A 208 15.98 24.31 -10.23
N SER A 209 16.69 25.31 -9.71
CA SER A 209 16.75 26.66 -10.27
C SER A 209 18.22 27.11 -10.41
N PRO A 210 18.74 27.30 -11.63
CA PRO A 210 18.06 27.15 -12.92
C PRO A 210 17.67 25.68 -13.22
N PRO A 211 16.68 25.44 -14.10
CA PRO A 211 16.35 24.10 -14.56
C PRO A 211 17.57 23.43 -15.22
N PRO A 212 17.71 22.10 -15.13
CA PRO A 212 18.79 21.38 -15.80
C PRO A 212 18.70 21.56 -17.32
N SER A 213 19.85 21.59 -18.00
CA SER A 213 19.93 21.80 -19.45
C SER A 213 19.38 20.63 -20.27
N CYS A 214 19.35 19.42 -19.70
CA CYS A 214 18.80 18.22 -20.30
C CYS A 214 18.36 17.24 -19.19
N THR A 215 17.20 16.62 -19.36
CA THR A 215 16.69 15.54 -18.49
C THR A 215 16.67 14.18 -19.20
N ALA A 216 17.01 14.14 -20.49
CA ALA A 216 17.07 12.91 -21.29
C ALA A 216 18.28 12.04 -20.92
N GLY A 217 18.11 10.72 -20.97
CA GLY A 217 19.16 9.76 -20.64
C GLY A 217 19.51 9.71 -19.14
N THR A 218 18.73 10.36 -18.28
CA THR A 218 18.85 10.23 -16.82
C THR A 218 18.28 8.90 -16.34
N LEU A 219 18.57 8.51 -15.10
CA LEU A 219 17.94 7.33 -14.50
C LEU A 219 16.41 7.47 -14.44
N ALA A 220 15.88 8.68 -14.22
CA ALA A 220 14.43 8.93 -14.26
C ALA A 220 13.82 8.54 -15.61
N ASP A 221 14.49 8.86 -16.72
CA ASP A 221 14.07 8.52 -18.09
C ASP A 221 14.01 6.99 -18.34
N ARG A 222 14.89 6.24 -17.68
CA ARG A 222 14.89 4.76 -17.71
C ARG A 222 13.82 4.13 -16.81
N LEU A 223 13.42 4.84 -15.75
CA LEU A 223 12.50 4.34 -14.73
C LEU A 223 11.04 4.73 -14.98
N PHE A 224 10.80 5.85 -15.66
CA PHE A 224 9.48 6.41 -15.87
C PHE A 224 9.25 6.75 -17.34
N VAL A 225 7.99 6.88 -17.72
CA VAL A 225 7.58 7.26 -19.06
C VAL A 225 6.31 8.10 -19.01
N PRO A 226 6.15 9.12 -19.85
CA PRO A 226 4.87 9.80 -20.03
C PRO A 226 3.79 8.82 -20.50
N VAL A 227 2.58 8.95 -19.95
CA VAL A 227 1.48 8.01 -20.21
C VAL A 227 1.07 8.00 -21.68
N SER A 228 1.21 9.12 -22.41
CA SER A 228 0.85 9.16 -23.84
C SER A 228 1.77 8.31 -24.74
N LEU A 229 2.96 7.97 -24.25
CA LEU A 229 3.93 7.14 -24.95
C LEU A 229 3.76 5.64 -24.64
N VAL A 230 2.88 5.29 -23.70
CA VAL A 230 2.59 3.90 -23.37
C VAL A 230 1.64 3.34 -24.43
N PRO A 231 1.99 2.21 -25.11
CA PRO A 231 1.10 1.59 -26.07
C PRO A 231 -0.24 1.21 -25.42
N PRO A 232 -1.38 1.50 -26.07
CA PRO A 232 -2.67 1.07 -25.55
C PRO A 232 -2.74 -0.46 -25.54
N PRO A 233 -3.39 -1.07 -24.53
CA PRO A 233 -3.61 -2.51 -24.53
C PRO A 233 -4.45 -2.92 -25.77
N PRO A 234 -4.24 -4.13 -26.30
CA PRO A 234 -5.02 -4.63 -27.43
C PRO A 234 -6.53 -4.59 -27.12
N ALA A 235 -7.35 -4.12 -28.07
CA ALA A 235 -8.80 -3.98 -27.88
C ALA A 235 -9.53 -5.30 -27.55
N THR A 236 -8.89 -6.44 -27.81
CA THR A 236 -9.40 -7.80 -27.54
C THR A 236 -8.82 -8.43 -26.28
N ALA A 237 -7.94 -7.75 -25.56
CA ALA A 237 -7.34 -8.27 -24.34
C ALA A 237 -8.41 -8.37 -23.25
N ALA A 238 -8.60 -9.58 -22.71
CA ALA A 238 -9.36 -9.75 -21.48
C ALA A 238 -8.65 -9.01 -20.34
N PRO A 239 -9.39 -8.42 -19.39
CA PRO A 239 -8.77 -7.85 -18.21
C PRO A 239 -7.93 -8.94 -17.51
N PRO A 240 -6.70 -8.61 -17.07
CA PRO A 240 -5.85 -9.58 -16.41
C PRO A 240 -6.56 -10.12 -15.17
N THR A 241 -6.65 -11.45 -15.08
CA THR A 241 -7.14 -12.08 -13.86
C THR A 241 -6.02 -12.04 -12.83
N ALA A 242 -6.32 -11.57 -11.63
CA ALA A 242 -5.40 -11.53 -10.51
C ALA A 242 -6.08 -12.04 -9.24
N PHE A 243 -5.28 -12.63 -8.37
CA PHE A 243 -5.70 -13.07 -7.06
C PHE A 243 -4.97 -12.27 -5.99
N ASN A 244 -5.71 -11.95 -4.94
CA ASN A 244 -5.14 -11.37 -3.73
C ASN A 244 -4.96 -12.47 -2.69
N ARG A 245 -3.77 -12.52 -2.12
CA ARG A 245 -3.35 -13.48 -1.08
C ARG A 245 -2.65 -12.73 0.04
N ILE A 246 -2.74 -13.30 1.22
CA ILE A 246 -1.95 -12.90 2.37
C ILE A 246 -1.25 -14.14 2.86
N TYR A 247 0.08 -14.06 3.02
CA TYR A 247 0.90 -15.16 3.52
C TYR A 247 1.58 -14.78 4.83
N HIS A 248 1.86 -15.79 5.65
CA HIS A 248 2.84 -15.74 6.72
C HIS A 248 4.17 -16.26 6.19
N VAL A 249 5.25 -15.53 6.49
CA VAL A 249 6.63 -15.93 6.21
C VAL A 249 7.40 -15.90 7.53
N ALA A 250 7.94 -17.03 7.95
CA ALA A 250 8.62 -17.12 9.25
C ALA A 250 9.96 -16.38 9.22
N ALA A 251 10.37 -15.82 10.35
CA ALA A 251 11.63 -15.10 10.50
C ALA A 251 12.84 -15.95 10.09
N ALA A 252 12.77 -17.28 10.34
CA ALA A 252 13.80 -18.24 9.97
C ALA A 252 13.92 -18.39 8.44
N ASP A 253 12.80 -18.41 7.71
CA ASP A 253 12.80 -18.49 6.25
C ASP A 253 13.34 -17.21 5.64
N VAL A 254 12.95 -16.04 6.16
CA VAL A 254 13.53 -14.75 5.74
C VAL A 254 15.04 -14.70 6.01
N ALA A 255 15.50 -15.21 7.15
CA ALA A 255 16.92 -15.27 7.47
C ALA A 255 17.68 -16.26 6.57
N ALA A 256 17.07 -17.38 6.22
CA ALA A 256 17.64 -18.35 5.29
C ALA A 256 17.77 -17.78 3.88
N LEU A 257 16.75 -17.06 3.39
CA LEU A 257 16.83 -16.32 2.12
C LEU A 257 17.96 -15.30 2.15
N GLN A 258 18.06 -14.51 3.23
CA GLN A 258 19.13 -13.53 3.38
C GLN A 258 20.52 -14.18 3.39
N ALA A 259 20.68 -15.32 4.07
CA ALA A 259 21.94 -16.05 4.10
C ALA A 259 22.33 -16.57 2.70
N SER A 260 21.37 -17.12 1.95
CA SER A 260 21.55 -17.63 0.59
C SER A 260 21.80 -16.52 -0.44
N ALA A 261 21.29 -15.31 -0.20
CA ALA A 261 21.57 -14.13 -1.02
C ALA A 261 23.00 -13.59 -0.84
N GLY A 262 23.72 -14.03 0.18
CA GLY A 262 25.10 -13.64 0.43
C GLY A 262 25.28 -12.41 1.33
N PRO A 263 26.53 -12.09 1.71
CA PRO A 263 26.84 -11.08 2.71
C PRO A 263 26.49 -9.67 2.24
N GLY A 264 25.96 -8.81 3.12
CA GLY A 264 25.66 -7.41 2.78
C GLY A 264 24.32 -7.18 2.07
N ARG A 265 23.53 -8.24 1.83
CA ARG A 265 22.19 -8.15 1.26
C ARG A 265 21.19 -8.04 2.41
N THR A 266 20.21 -7.17 2.26
CA THR A 266 19.11 -7.00 3.20
C THR A 266 18.10 -8.14 3.06
N LYS A 267 17.29 -8.36 4.10
CA LYS A 267 16.18 -9.31 4.06
C LYS A 267 15.19 -9.00 2.92
N LEU A 268 14.97 -7.72 2.64
CA LEU A 268 14.08 -7.29 1.57
C LEU A 268 14.67 -7.60 0.19
N GLU A 269 15.96 -7.30 -0.04
CA GLU A 269 16.63 -7.63 -1.31
C GLU A 269 16.62 -9.14 -1.57
N ALA A 270 16.93 -9.95 -0.56
CA ALA A 270 16.89 -11.41 -0.67
C ALA A 270 15.47 -11.94 -0.96
N PHE A 271 14.45 -11.40 -0.29
CA PHE A 271 13.05 -11.75 -0.53
C PHE A 271 12.60 -11.34 -1.95
N THR A 272 12.96 -10.14 -2.40
CA THR A 272 12.65 -9.67 -3.76
C THR A 272 13.33 -10.54 -4.82
N ALA A 273 14.59 -10.93 -4.61
CA ALA A 273 15.30 -11.83 -5.51
C ALA A 273 14.61 -13.19 -5.62
N HIS A 274 14.23 -13.78 -4.49
CA HIS A 274 13.49 -15.04 -4.44
C HIS A 274 12.14 -14.92 -5.17
N LEU A 275 11.40 -13.85 -4.90
CA LEU A 275 10.13 -13.56 -5.57
C LEU A 275 10.31 -13.45 -7.09
N TRP A 276 11.37 -12.80 -7.55
CA TRP A 276 11.65 -12.63 -8.98
C TRP A 276 11.90 -13.98 -9.67
N GLN A 277 12.62 -14.89 -9.00
CA GLN A 277 12.78 -16.27 -9.47
C GLN A 277 11.44 -17.03 -9.52
N LEU A 278 10.52 -16.81 -8.57
CA LEU A 278 9.18 -17.42 -8.65
C LEU A 278 8.37 -16.90 -9.84
N TYR A 279 8.47 -15.61 -10.16
CA TYR A 279 7.85 -15.05 -11.36
C TYR A 279 8.41 -15.72 -12.63
N SER A 280 9.71 -15.95 -12.71
CA SER A 280 10.34 -16.65 -13.84
C SER A 280 9.87 -18.10 -14.02
N ARG A 281 9.53 -18.78 -12.92
CA ARG A 281 8.96 -20.13 -12.92
C ARG A 281 7.48 -20.15 -13.29
N ALA A 282 6.78 -19.05 -13.03
CA ALA A 282 5.37 -18.87 -13.38
C ALA A 282 5.15 -18.30 -14.79
N ALA A 283 6.21 -17.81 -15.44
CA ALA A 283 6.16 -17.21 -16.77
C ALA A 283 5.50 -18.15 -17.78
N THR A 284 4.49 -17.64 -18.48
CA THR A 284 3.77 -18.39 -19.53
C THR A 284 4.63 -18.47 -20.80
N PRO A 285 4.27 -19.31 -21.79
CA PRO A 285 5.00 -19.36 -23.07
C PRO A 285 5.01 -18.04 -23.86
N ARG A 286 4.11 -17.10 -23.54
CA ARG A 286 4.11 -15.75 -24.12
C ARG A 286 5.05 -14.81 -23.38
N GLN A 287 5.44 -15.15 -22.15
CA GLN A 287 6.27 -14.33 -21.30
C GLN A 287 7.72 -14.80 -21.34
N ASP A 288 8.54 -14.13 -22.14
CA ASP A 288 9.96 -14.43 -22.29
C ASP A 288 10.85 -13.70 -21.29
N SER A 289 10.30 -12.69 -20.60
CA SER A 289 11.02 -11.82 -19.67
C SER A 289 10.24 -11.58 -18.38
N CYS A 290 10.97 -11.24 -17.32
CA CYS A 290 10.42 -10.92 -16.00
C CYS A 290 11.01 -9.60 -15.48
N CYS A 291 10.14 -8.64 -15.15
CA CYS A 291 10.49 -7.35 -14.59
C CYS A 291 10.16 -7.31 -13.09
N MET A 292 11.11 -6.87 -12.26
CA MET A 292 10.93 -6.74 -10.81
C MET A 292 11.38 -5.36 -10.34
N GLY A 293 10.43 -4.58 -9.80
CA GLY A 293 10.69 -3.27 -9.20
C GLY A 293 10.66 -3.30 -7.67
N VAL A 294 11.36 -2.37 -7.03
CA VAL A 294 11.26 -2.12 -5.58
C VAL A 294 10.94 -0.65 -5.33
N VAL A 295 9.95 -0.39 -4.47
CA VAL A 295 9.65 0.97 -4.01
C VAL A 295 10.72 1.44 -3.02
N VAL A 296 11.35 2.57 -3.31
CA VAL A 296 12.39 3.20 -2.48
C VAL A 296 11.88 4.53 -1.92
N ASP A 297 12.07 4.72 -0.61
CA ASP A 297 11.74 5.97 0.10
C ASP A 297 12.89 6.98 0.04
N GLY A 298 12.60 8.17 -0.48
CA GLY A 298 13.57 9.23 -0.72
C GLY A 298 13.77 10.22 0.42
N ARG A 299 12.95 10.19 1.48
CA ARG A 299 13.02 11.21 2.56
C ARG A 299 14.42 11.33 3.16
N GLY A 300 15.01 10.20 3.54
CA GLY A 300 16.36 10.16 4.09
C GLY A 300 17.48 10.35 3.05
N ARG A 301 17.17 10.22 1.75
CA ARG A 301 18.13 10.40 0.65
C ARG A 301 18.25 11.86 0.25
N LEU A 302 17.12 12.55 0.15
CA LEU A 302 17.04 14.00 -0.10
C LEU A 302 17.50 14.81 1.13
N ARG A 303 17.10 14.38 2.33
CA ARG A 303 17.37 15.08 3.58
C ARG A 303 17.93 14.12 4.65
N PRO A 304 19.23 13.79 4.57
CA PRO A 304 19.91 12.93 5.56
C PRO A 304 19.89 13.51 6.98
N ASP A 305 19.73 14.84 7.12
CA ASP A 305 19.54 15.54 8.39
C ASP A 305 18.20 15.21 9.08
N GLY A 306 17.29 14.49 8.41
CA GLY A 306 15.99 14.11 8.94
C GLY A 306 14.92 15.20 8.84
N ALA A 307 15.17 16.31 8.13
CA ALA A 307 14.22 17.41 8.02
C ALA A 307 12.90 17.01 7.33
N MET A 308 12.91 15.95 6.50
CA MET A 308 11.71 15.41 5.84
C MET A 308 10.99 14.34 6.66
N ARG A 309 11.42 14.01 7.89
CA ARG A 309 10.69 13.07 8.76
C ARG A 309 9.20 13.40 8.95
N PRO A 310 8.79 14.68 9.15
CA PRO A 310 7.37 15.02 9.25
C PRO A 310 6.70 15.27 7.89
N TYR A 311 7.42 15.16 6.76
CA TYR A 311 6.87 15.46 5.43
C TYR A 311 5.74 14.49 5.08
N PHE A 312 4.56 15.04 4.80
CA PHE A 312 3.37 14.30 4.41
C PHE A 312 3.09 14.45 2.91
N GLY A 313 3.13 13.33 2.20
CA GLY A 313 3.04 13.25 0.74
C GLY A 313 3.78 12.02 0.23
N ASN A 314 3.95 11.90 -1.07
CA ASN A 314 4.77 10.85 -1.67
C ASN A 314 6.22 11.30 -1.81
N VAL A 315 7.15 10.41 -1.45
CA VAL A 315 8.60 10.60 -1.72
C VAL A 315 9.18 9.27 -2.18
N LEU A 316 8.72 8.79 -3.33
CA LEU A 316 8.98 7.44 -3.81
C LEU A 316 9.68 7.46 -5.17
N THR A 317 10.50 6.44 -5.40
CA THR A 317 10.95 6.04 -6.74
C THR A 317 10.87 4.51 -6.85
N ILE A 318 10.84 3.99 -8.09
CA ILE A 318 10.62 2.56 -8.36
C ILE A 318 11.67 2.08 -9.36
N PRO A 319 12.93 1.87 -8.92
CA PRO A 319 13.91 1.18 -9.74
C PRO A 319 13.47 -0.26 -9.99
N TYR A 320 13.90 -0.81 -11.12
CA TYR A 320 13.61 -2.18 -11.50
C TYR A 320 14.77 -2.82 -12.25
N GLY A 321 14.77 -4.14 -12.28
CA GLY A 321 15.56 -4.96 -13.20
C GLY A 321 14.65 -5.80 -14.08
N ALA A 322 15.18 -6.21 -15.24
CA ALA A 322 14.52 -7.14 -16.16
C ALA A 322 15.53 -8.19 -16.61
N PHE A 323 15.09 -9.45 -16.67
CA PHE A 323 15.86 -10.58 -17.20
C PHE A 323 14.96 -11.48 -18.04
N GLY A 324 15.55 -12.22 -18.97
CA GLY A 324 14.89 -13.33 -19.63
C GLY A 324 14.41 -14.36 -18.60
N ALA A 325 13.18 -14.85 -18.74
CA ALA A 325 12.58 -15.80 -17.81
C ALA A 325 13.35 -17.13 -17.75
N ALA A 326 14.02 -17.53 -18.84
CA ALA A 326 14.89 -18.70 -18.85
C ALA A 326 16.18 -18.47 -18.05
N ASP A 327 16.89 -17.38 -18.34
CA ASP A 327 18.15 -17.05 -17.65
C ASP A 327 17.94 -16.89 -16.14
N LEU A 328 16.86 -16.18 -15.77
CA LEU A 328 16.53 -15.93 -14.37
C LEU A 328 16.23 -17.22 -13.57
N ARG A 329 15.71 -18.27 -14.23
CA ARG A 329 15.49 -19.59 -13.60
C ARG A 329 16.80 -20.30 -13.26
N ASP A 330 17.85 -20.07 -14.03
CA ASP A 330 19.13 -20.76 -13.90
C ASP A 330 20.14 -20.01 -13.01
N MET A 331 19.88 -18.72 -12.73
CA MET A 331 20.71 -17.90 -11.82
C MET A 331 20.65 -18.38 -10.37
N ALA A 332 21.76 -18.22 -9.63
CA ALA A 332 21.74 -18.42 -8.18
C ALA A 332 21.02 -17.24 -7.49
N LEU A 333 20.37 -17.50 -6.34
CA LEU A 333 19.70 -16.44 -5.58
C LEU A 333 20.64 -15.27 -5.22
N ALA A 334 21.91 -15.55 -4.95
CA ALA A 334 22.93 -14.53 -4.69
C ALA A 334 23.13 -13.60 -5.88
N ASP A 335 23.22 -14.14 -7.10
CA ASP A 335 23.41 -13.33 -8.31
C ASP A 335 22.19 -12.43 -8.56
N VAL A 336 20.98 -12.97 -8.40
CA VAL A 336 19.74 -12.19 -8.52
C VAL A 336 19.67 -11.10 -7.44
N ALA A 337 20.07 -11.41 -6.20
CA ALA A 337 20.09 -10.43 -5.11
C ALA A 337 21.14 -9.34 -5.32
N ASP A 338 22.26 -9.64 -5.98
CA ASP A 338 23.29 -8.67 -6.35
C ASP A 338 22.77 -7.67 -7.37
N ASP A 339 22.02 -8.14 -8.36
CA ASP A 339 21.32 -7.27 -9.28
C ASP A 339 20.28 -6.40 -8.57
N VAL A 340 19.44 -7.00 -7.71
CA VAL A 340 18.49 -6.24 -6.88
C VAL A 340 19.20 -5.13 -6.11
N HIS A 341 20.29 -5.47 -5.41
CA HIS A 341 21.08 -4.52 -4.65
C HIS A 341 21.62 -3.38 -5.54
N ARG A 342 22.17 -3.71 -6.71
CA ARG A 342 22.80 -2.76 -7.63
C ARG A 342 21.80 -1.69 -8.10
N TRP A 343 20.66 -2.07 -8.67
CA TRP A 343 19.71 -1.08 -9.20
C TRP A 343 18.92 -0.37 -8.09
N VAL A 344 18.72 -0.98 -6.92
CA VAL A 344 18.20 -0.26 -5.75
C VAL A 344 19.19 0.81 -5.30
N ALA A 345 20.47 0.46 -5.15
CA ALA A 345 21.50 1.38 -4.70
C ALA A 345 21.69 2.57 -5.66
N GLU A 346 21.61 2.33 -6.97
CA GLU A 346 21.71 3.35 -8.02
C GLU A 346 20.62 4.44 -7.88
N ALA A 347 19.37 4.03 -7.66
CA ALA A 347 18.24 4.96 -7.51
C ALA A 347 18.07 5.51 -6.09
N ALA A 348 18.73 4.93 -5.10
CA ALA A 348 18.55 5.33 -3.71
C ALA A 348 19.49 6.49 -3.32
N THR A 349 19.53 7.56 -4.10
CA THR A 349 20.42 8.70 -3.88
C THR A 349 19.65 10.02 -3.88
N GLY A 350 20.11 11.03 -3.14
CA GLY A 350 19.48 12.35 -3.16
C GLY A 350 19.50 13.00 -4.55
N GLU A 351 20.58 12.75 -5.31
CA GLU A 351 20.73 13.19 -6.70
C GLU A 351 19.64 12.61 -7.60
N HIS A 352 19.39 11.29 -7.53
CA HIS A 352 18.32 10.67 -8.32
C HIS A 352 16.94 11.25 -7.97
N PHE A 353 16.63 11.42 -6.69
CA PHE A 353 15.34 11.99 -6.30
C PHE A 353 15.17 13.44 -6.75
N GLN A 354 16.20 14.27 -6.68
CA GLN A 354 16.16 15.63 -7.22
C GLN A 354 16.03 15.62 -8.75
N GLY A 355 16.79 14.76 -9.44
CA GLY A 355 16.69 14.56 -10.88
C GLY A 355 15.32 14.06 -11.33
N LEU A 356 14.66 13.22 -10.52
CA LEU A 356 13.29 12.77 -10.77
C LEU A 356 12.28 13.92 -10.61
N VAL A 357 12.43 14.79 -9.61
CA VAL A 357 11.60 16.00 -9.49
C VAL A 357 11.73 16.87 -10.75
N ASP A 358 12.97 17.12 -11.19
CA ASP A 358 13.25 17.93 -12.38
C ASP A 358 12.73 17.28 -13.66
N TRP A 359 12.89 15.96 -13.79
CA TRP A 359 12.37 15.19 -14.93
C TRP A 359 10.85 15.28 -15.00
N VAL A 360 10.14 15.11 -13.88
CA VAL A 360 8.67 15.25 -13.85
C VAL A 360 8.26 16.68 -14.20
N GLU A 361 8.95 17.70 -13.66
CA GLU A 361 8.64 19.10 -13.99
C GLU A 361 8.70 19.35 -15.50
N ALA A 362 9.65 18.75 -16.20
CA ALA A 362 9.78 18.85 -17.65
C ALA A 362 8.66 18.13 -18.43
N GLN A 363 7.99 17.13 -17.84
CA GLN A 363 6.86 16.42 -18.48
C GLN A 363 5.52 17.10 -18.23
N ARG A 364 5.41 17.98 -17.22
CA ARG A 364 4.12 18.57 -16.83
C ARG A 364 3.49 19.39 -17.97
N PRO A 365 2.14 19.34 -18.12
CA PRO A 365 1.16 18.69 -17.24
C PRO A 365 0.90 17.20 -17.57
N GLU A 366 1.74 16.56 -18.39
CA GLU A 366 1.51 15.19 -18.81
C GLU A 366 1.68 14.19 -17.64
N PRO A 367 0.71 13.28 -17.41
CA PRO A 367 0.87 12.20 -16.44
C PRO A 367 2.01 11.27 -16.82
N THR A 368 2.67 10.70 -15.81
CA THR A 368 3.76 9.74 -16.00
C THR A 368 3.46 8.44 -15.25
N VAL A 369 4.12 7.35 -15.65
CA VAL A 369 3.99 6.05 -15.01
C VAL A 369 5.36 5.39 -14.87
N ALA A 370 5.56 4.65 -13.79
CA ALA A 370 6.76 3.84 -13.62
C ALA A 370 6.75 2.68 -14.62
N ARG A 371 7.84 2.50 -15.35
CA ARG A 371 8.03 1.44 -16.34
C ARG A 371 7.93 0.04 -15.71
N ALA A 372 8.29 -0.10 -14.43
CA ALA A 372 8.11 -1.33 -13.66
C ALA A 372 6.66 -1.86 -13.63
N TYR A 373 5.65 -1.01 -13.81
CA TYR A 373 4.24 -1.42 -13.85
C TYR A 373 3.78 -1.91 -15.22
N ILE A 374 4.57 -1.72 -16.28
CA ILE A 374 4.17 -1.99 -17.67
C ILE A 374 5.16 -2.88 -18.43
N GLY A 375 6.01 -3.64 -17.72
CA GLY A 375 6.98 -4.54 -18.36
C GLY A 375 8.43 -4.05 -18.38
N GLY A 376 8.71 -2.82 -17.93
CA GLY A 376 10.01 -2.20 -18.09
C GLY A 376 10.08 -1.28 -19.31
N GLY A 377 11.28 -0.98 -19.79
CA GLY A 377 11.50 0.07 -20.78
C GLY A 377 12.43 -0.26 -21.94
N ASP A 378 12.96 -1.48 -22.00
CA ASP A 378 13.85 -1.88 -23.09
C ASP A 378 13.04 -2.64 -24.14
N ASP A 379 12.71 -1.93 -25.23
CA ASP A 379 12.27 -2.49 -26.51
C ASP A 379 13.50 -3.13 -27.16
N ASP A 380 13.92 -4.30 -26.67
CA ASP A 380 15.03 -5.06 -27.25
C ASP A 380 14.64 -5.75 -28.58
N GLY A 381 13.43 -5.46 -29.09
CA GLY A 381 12.83 -6.12 -30.25
C GLY A 381 12.22 -7.48 -29.95
N SER A 382 12.09 -7.87 -28.67
CA SER A 382 11.30 -9.03 -28.27
C SER A 382 9.81 -8.79 -28.49
N GLU A 383 9.18 -9.73 -29.18
CA GLU A 383 7.71 -9.76 -29.36
C GLU A 383 7.00 -10.34 -28.13
N GLY A 384 7.74 -10.75 -27.09
CA GLY A 384 7.23 -11.41 -25.90
C GLY A 384 6.67 -10.45 -24.84
N GLU A 385 5.75 -10.95 -24.03
CA GLU A 385 5.16 -10.23 -22.91
C GLU A 385 6.12 -10.26 -21.70
N THR A 386 6.10 -9.23 -20.85
CA THR A 386 6.90 -9.24 -19.62
C THR A 386 6.04 -9.48 -18.39
N ALA A 387 6.35 -10.53 -17.62
CA ALA A 387 5.75 -10.73 -16.30
C ALA A 387 6.33 -9.70 -15.32
N SER A 388 5.50 -8.78 -14.82
CA SER A 388 5.95 -7.65 -13.99
C SER A 388 5.47 -7.73 -12.56
N CYS A 389 6.30 -7.31 -11.61
CA CYS A 389 5.93 -7.16 -10.21
C CYS A 389 6.65 -5.98 -9.55
N VAL A 390 5.97 -5.31 -8.62
CA VAL A 390 6.60 -4.32 -7.74
C VAL A 390 6.50 -4.77 -6.28
N VAL A 391 7.64 -4.74 -5.59
CA VAL A 391 7.73 -5.00 -4.16
C VAL A 391 7.80 -3.68 -3.40
N SER A 392 6.92 -3.51 -2.42
CA SER A 392 6.89 -2.32 -1.56
C SER A 392 7.02 -2.72 -0.11
N SER A 393 7.99 -2.14 0.61
CA SER A 393 8.23 -2.52 2.00
C SER A 393 7.24 -1.85 2.95
N GLY A 394 6.29 -2.63 3.48
CA GLY A 394 5.41 -2.28 4.59
C GLY A 394 6.03 -2.58 5.96
N LEU A 395 7.33 -2.88 6.05
CA LEU A 395 8.01 -3.29 7.29
C LEU A 395 7.99 -2.24 8.43
N ARG A 396 7.58 -1.00 8.11
CA ARG A 396 7.42 0.11 9.06
C ARG A 396 5.95 0.35 9.47
N LEU A 397 5.04 -0.58 9.18
CA LEU A 397 3.65 -0.49 9.65
C LEU A 397 3.64 -0.44 11.19
N PRO A 398 3.05 0.58 11.83
CA PRO A 398 3.26 0.85 13.25
C PRO A 398 2.31 0.05 14.15
N PHE A 399 2.36 -1.29 14.07
CA PHE A 399 1.50 -2.21 14.82
C PHE A 399 1.39 -1.89 16.31
N GLY A 400 2.50 -1.53 16.95
CA GLY A 400 2.53 -1.26 18.39
C GLY A 400 1.88 0.06 18.80
N GLU A 401 1.68 0.99 17.86
CA GLU A 401 1.26 2.37 18.11
C GLU A 401 -0.20 2.63 17.68
N VAL A 402 -0.70 1.88 16.70
CA VAL A 402 -2.11 1.90 16.26
C VAL A 402 -2.98 1.12 17.24
N ASP A 403 -3.00 1.58 18.49
CA ASP A 403 -3.88 1.09 19.54
C ASP A 403 -4.95 2.15 19.79
N PHE A 404 -6.20 1.93 19.38
CA PHE A 404 -7.26 2.91 19.61
C PHE A 404 -7.74 2.99 21.06
N GLY A 405 -7.12 2.22 21.95
CA GLY A 405 -7.52 1.90 23.32
C GLY A 405 -8.01 0.46 23.46
N TRP A 406 -8.18 -0.28 22.36
CA TRP A 406 -8.58 -1.71 22.36
C TRP A 406 -7.42 -2.67 22.61
N GLY A 407 -6.23 -2.14 22.90
CA GLY A 407 -5.01 -2.89 22.76
C GLY A 407 -4.54 -2.89 21.29
N ARG A 408 -3.42 -3.58 21.07
CA ARG A 408 -2.79 -3.66 19.76
C ARG A 408 -3.62 -4.54 18.81
N PRO A 409 -3.60 -4.25 17.50
CA PRO A 409 -4.22 -5.13 16.52
C PRO A 409 -3.57 -6.51 16.56
N ALA A 410 -4.39 -7.55 16.57
CA ALA A 410 -3.97 -8.95 16.46
C ALA A 410 -3.47 -9.27 15.05
N PHE A 411 -3.98 -8.56 14.04
CA PHE A 411 -3.57 -8.69 12.66
C PHE A 411 -3.73 -7.36 11.91
N ALA A 412 -2.88 -7.10 10.94
CA ALA A 412 -3.09 -6.02 9.99
C ALA A 412 -2.44 -6.39 8.66
N SER A 413 -3.07 -5.94 7.59
CA SER A 413 -2.52 -6.05 6.25
C SER A 413 -3.10 -4.96 5.38
N TYR A 414 -2.57 -4.85 4.17
CA TYR A 414 -3.22 -4.12 3.10
C TYR A 414 -4.11 -5.05 2.28
N HIS A 415 -5.05 -4.44 1.56
CA HIS A 415 -5.81 -5.06 0.50
C HIS A 415 -6.20 -3.99 -0.52
N PHE A 416 -5.46 -3.91 -1.61
CA PHE A 416 -5.74 -3.01 -2.73
C PHE A 416 -5.45 -3.76 -4.02
N PRO A 417 -6.49 -4.20 -4.75
CA PRO A 417 -6.29 -4.80 -6.06
C PRO A 417 -5.57 -3.79 -6.97
N TRP A 418 -4.39 -4.16 -7.46
CA TRP A 418 -3.57 -3.27 -8.27
C TRP A 418 -4.09 -3.25 -9.72
N PRO A 419 -4.41 -2.09 -10.30
CA PRO A 419 -4.80 -2.02 -11.70
C PRO A 419 -3.57 -2.13 -12.62
N GLY A 420 -3.73 -2.72 -13.80
CA GLY A 420 -2.71 -2.66 -14.86
C GLY A 420 -1.86 -3.92 -15.08
N GLY A 421 -2.27 -5.08 -14.55
CA GLY A 421 -1.69 -6.38 -14.91
C GLY A 421 -0.34 -6.73 -14.27
N ALA A 422 0.41 -5.74 -13.78
CA ALA A 422 1.57 -5.99 -12.93
C ALA A 422 1.15 -6.53 -11.55
N GLY A 423 1.93 -7.46 -11.03
CA GLY A 423 1.78 -7.90 -9.65
C GLY A 423 2.28 -6.86 -8.65
N TYR A 424 1.80 -6.95 -7.42
CA TYR A 424 2.22 -6.09 -6.32
C TYR A 424 2.37 -6.90 -5.05
N VAL A 425 3.53 -6.81 -4.39
CA VAL A 425 3.81 -7.55 -3.16
C VAL A 425 4.26 -6.61 -2.05
N MET A 426 3.67 -6.74 -0.87
CA MET A 426 3.98 -5.90 0.28
C MET A 426 4.23 -6.73 1.54
N PRO A 427 5.51 -7.00 1.91
CA PRO A 427 5.86 -7.56 3.20
C PRO A 427 5.70 -6.52 4.33
N MET A 428 5.15 -6.97 5.45
CA MET A 428 4.86 -6.22 6.67
C MET A 428 5.32 -7.02 7.89
N PRO A 429 5.57 -6.39 9.05
CA PRO A 429 5.88 -7.16 10.24
C PRO A 429 4.64 -7.91 10.73
N SER A 430 4.81 -9.08 11.32
CA SER A 430 3.74 -9.78 12.04
C SER A 430 3.43 -9.08 13.36
N ALA A 431 2.13 -8.98 13.70
CA ALA A 431 1.68 -8.46 15.00
C ALA A 431 2.24 -9.24 16.19
N ARG A 432 2.56 -10.54 16.01
CA ARG A 432 3.14 -11.41 17.05
C ARG A 432 4.57 -11.00 17.43
N GLY A 433 5.24 -10.18 16.62
CA GLY A 433 6.66 -9.90 16.77
C GLY A 433 7.53 -11.07 16.31
N GLY A 434 8.74 -11.20 16.88
CA GLY A 434 9.65 -12.32 16.57
C GLY A 434 10.37 -12.23 15.22
N GLY A 435 10.06 -11.23 14.39
CA GLY A 435 10.67 -11.02 13.08
C GLY A 435 9.96 -11.71 11.92
N ASP A 436 8.83 -12.38 12.19
CA ASP A 436 7.95 -12.95 11.18
C ASP A 436 7.29 -11.86 10.34
N TRP A 437 6.99 -12.19 9.08
CA TRP A 437 6.34 -11.28 8.15
C TRP A 437 4.93 -11.74 7.80
N VAL A 438 4.06 -10.76 7.55
CA VAL A 438 2.80 -10.90 6.84
C VAL A 438 3.00 -10.29 5.46
N VAL A 439 2.71 -11.04 4.40
CA VAL A 439 2.99 -10.61 3.03
C VAL A 439 1.68 -10.56 2.24
N TYR A 440 1.26 -9.35 1.89
CA TYR A 440 0.18 -9.15 0.92
C TYR A 440 0.70 -9.37 -0.49
N VAL A 441 -0.05 -10.10 -1.31
CA VAL A 441 0.29 -10.43 -2.70
C VAL A 441 -0.93 -10.18 -3.58
N HIS A 442 -0.76 -9.35 -4.59
CA HIS A 442 -1.64 -9.23 -5.75
C HIS A 442 -0.88 -9.78 -6.96
N ALA A 443 -1.30 -10.91 -7.53
CA ALA A 443 -0.56 -11.52 -8.63
C ALA A 443 -1.45 -12.37 -9.54
N ALA A 444 -0.93 -12.69 -10.74
CA ALA A 444 -1.57 -13.61 -11.66
C ALA A 444 -1.73 -15.02 -11.03
N PRO A 445 -2.78 -15.79 -11.41
CA PRO A 445 -3.04 -17.13 -10.89
C PRO A 445 -1.83 -18.07 -10.98
N GLU A 446 -1.03 -17.99 -12.04
CA GLU A 446 0.16 -18.79 -12.28
C GLU A 446 1.24 -18.53 -11.22
N VAL A 447 1.43 -17.26 -10.86
CA VAL A 447 2.39 -16.85 -9.82
C VAL A 447 1.92 -17.34 -8.45
N VAL A 448 0.64 -17.13 -8.12
CA VAL A 448 0.05 -17.61 -6.86
C VAL A 448 0.20 -19.13 -6.74
N LYS A 449 -0.05 -19.87 -7.83
CA LYS A 449 0.14 -21.32 -7.86
C LYS A 449 1.57 -21.73 -7.57
N VAL A 450 2.57 -21.05 -8.15
CA VAL A 450 3.99 -21.34 -7.90
C VAL A 450 4.37 -21.03 -6.45
N MET A 451 3.86 -19.94 -5.87
CA MET A 451 4.07 -19.60 -4.46
C MET A 451 3.47 -20.67 -3.52
N GLU A 452 2.23 -21.10 -3.77
CA GLU A 452 1.53 -22.10 -2.94
C GLU A 452 2.13 -23.52 -3.09
N GLN A 453 2.85 -23.77 -4.19
CA GLN A 453 3.62 -25.01 -4.39
C GLN A 453 4.97 -25.00 -3.67
N GLU A 454 5.40 -23.86 -3.12
CA GLU A 454 6.62 -23.76 -2.33
C GLU A 454 6.29 -23.91 -0.83
N PRO A 455 6.56 -25.07 -0.22
CA PRO A 455 6.09 -25.36 1.14
C PRO A 455 6.87 -24.60 2.23
N THR A 456 7.94 -23.89 1.87
CA THR A 456 8.91 -23.32 2.81
C THR A 456 8.68 -21.85 3.12
N VAL A 457 8.38 -21.00 2.12
CA VAL A 457 8.37 -19.55 2.33
C VAL A 457 6.95 -19.01 2.53
N PHE A 458 6.02 -19.33 1.64
CA PHE A 458 4.68 -18.75 1.61
C PHE A 458 3.65 -19.67 2.27
N ARG A 459 3.33 -19.43 3.55
CA ARG A 459 2.34 -20.23 4.28
C ARG A 459 1.04 -19.44 4.45
N ALA A 460 -0.10 -20.13 4.40
CA ALA A 460 -1.36 -19.48 4.74
C ALA A 460 -1.33 -19.02 6.22
N PRO A 461 -1.81 -17.81 6.54
CA PRO A 461 -1.96 -17.37 7.92
C PRO A 461 -2.93 -18.30 8.66
N VAL A 462 -2.53 -18.76 9.83
CA VAL A 462 -3.34 -19.66 10.66
C VAL A 462 -4.10 -18.82 11.67
N SER A 463 -5.43 -18.96 11.69
CA SER A 463 -6.28 -18.11 12.54
C SER A 463 -5.99 -18.27 14.05
N SER A 464 -5.75 -19.50 14.53
CA SER A 464 -5.37 -19.74 15.92
C SER A 464 -4.04 -19.08 16.29
N ASP A 465 -3.10 -19.01 15.35
CA ASP A 465 -1.83 -18.31 15.58
C ASP A 465 -2.00 -16.79 15.71
N ILE A 466 -3.03 -16.24 15.06
CA ILE A 466 -3.31 -14.80 15.04
C ILE A 466 -4.12 -14.37 16.27
N PHE A 467 -5.16 -15.13 16.61
CA PHE A 467 -6.16 -14.73 17.60
C PHE A 467 -6.08 -15.45 18.95
N GLY A 468 -5.21 -16.48 19.08
CA GLY A 468 -5.10 -17.29 20.29
C GLY A 468 -6.03 -18.50 20.27
#